data_AF-A0A383ZTT5-F1
#
_entry.id   AF-A0A383ZTT5-F1
#
_cell.length_a   1.000
_cell.length_b   1.000
_cell.length_c   1.000
_cell.angle_alpha   90.00
_cell.angle_beta   90.00
_cell.angle_gamma   90.00
#
_symmetry.space_group_name_H-M   'P 1'
#
loop_
_entity.id
_entity.type
_entity.pdbx_description
1 polymer ?
#
loop_
_entity_poly.entity_id
_entity_poly.type
_entity_poly.pdbx_seq_one_letter_code
_entity_poly.pdbx_strand_id
1 'polypeptide(L)'
;MDPQSQNLKTAPPLTLGRFHISEDYGFLLPNPLKELPDYYRPWMEIANRLPHLIGSHQLRAQVNEMPLLNCQFLSGYREQRLARLVLTFITMGYVWQDGEAQPKEVLPRTLALPLVEVSRNLGLPPILLHSDLVLANWATRNPGRPLEIRNLDPIFLFPGGESLRGFILVTVLVEKAAVPGIKALVQAANAVLLPSPDSLLQALQRLRISIQDITRALGQMHDYVDPDIFYSVIRIFFSGMFKQKCEGREEDEEQATQVPARPERNNHHNDPGVGAVLEEELHRAQQCFRGVNVGRRSSQFWMWIEVIGSWIAHRMEENEVRQRGL
;
A
#
# COMPACT_ATOMS: atom_id res chain seq x y z
N MET A 1 7.01 -22.75 41.97
CA MET A 1 7.55 -21.47 41.46
C MET A 1 7.65 -21.61 39.96
N ASP A 2 6.87 -20.83 39.22
CA ASP A 2 6.69 -21.00 37.78
C ASP A 2 7.86 -20.36 37.00
N PRO A 3 8.60 -21.10 36.16
CA PRO A 3 9.79 -20.58 35.45
C PRO A 3 9.48 -19.44 34.46
N GLN A 4 8.21 -19.30 34.04
CA GLN A 4 7.78 -18.26 33.11
C GLN A 4 7.71 -16.86 33.74
N SER A 5 7.57 -16.76 35.07
CA SER A 5 7.47 -15.48 35.78
C SER A 5 8.78 -14.67 35.80
N GLN A 6 9.94 -15.33 35.61
CA GLN A 6 11.24 -14.66 35.67
C GLN A 6 11.68 -14.02 34.35
N ASN A 7 11.15 -14.48 33.20
CA ASN A 7 11.54 -13.97 31.87
C ASN A 7 10.87 -12.63 31.49
N LEU A 8 9.75 -12.27 32.11
CA LEU A 8 9.04 -11.00 31.83
C LEU A 8 9.72 -9.79 32.50
N LYS A 9 10.53 -10.00 33.55
CA LYS A 9 11.14 -8.92 34.34
C LYS A 9 12.36 -8.25 33.68
N THR A 10 12.85 -8.78 32.57
CA THR A 10 14.07 -8.30 31.88
C THR A 10 13.81 -7.80 30.46
N ALA A 11 12.55 -7.81 29.99
CA ALA A 11 12.24 -7.28 28.68
C ALA A 11 12.36 -5.73 28.68
N PRO A 12 13.15 -5.13 27.78
CA PRO A 12 13.24 -3.68 27.69
C PRO A 12 11.87 -3.08 27.32
N PRO A 13 11.56 -1.85 27.78
CA PRO A 13 10.30 -1.20 27.48
C PRO A 13 10.12 -1.07 25.96
N LEU A 14 8.89 -1.31 25.51
CA LEU A 14 8.50 -1.11 24.13
C LEU A 14 8.61 0.37 23.79
N THR A 15 9.23 0.66 22.64
CA THR A 15 9.37 2.02 22.10
C THR A 15 8.92 2.01 20.64
N LEU A 16 8.33 3.12 20.18
CA LEU A 16 7.83 3.23 18.81
C LEU A 16 8.96 3.15 17.77
N GLY A 17 10.13 3.71 18.07
CA GLY A 17 11.30 3.69 17.19
C GLY A 17 11.74 2.28 16.79
N ARG A 18 11.60 1.28 17.68
CA ARG A 18 11.92 -0.13 17.38
C ARG A 18 11.06 -0.72 16.25
N PHE A 19 9.87 -0.16 16.04
CA PHE A 19 8.93 -0.59 15.01
C PHE A 19 8.89 0.38 13.82
N HIS A 20 9.84 1.33 13.74
CA HIS A 20 9.86 2.40 12.75
C HIS A 20 8.58 3.25 12.73
N ILE A 21 7.95 3.42 13.90
CA ILE A 21 6.77 4.27 14.08
C ILE A 21 7.22 5.64 14.57
N SER A 22 6.78 6.70 13.91
CA SER A 22 7.07 8.07 14.29
C SER A 22 6.23 8.48 15.49
N GLU A 23 6.86 9.15 16.47
CA GLU A 23 6.15 9.77 17.61
C GLU A 23 5.19 10.88 17.19
N ASP A 24 5.48 11.53 16.06
CA ASP A 24 4.68 12.62 15.53
C ASP A 24 3.73 12.13 14.44
N TYR A 25 4.19 11.26 13.55
CA TYR A 25 3.46 10.88 12.33
C TYR A 25 2.86 9.47 12.37
N GLY A 26 3.11 8.70 13.43
CA GLY A 26 2.66 7.31 13.50
C GLY A 26 3.28 6.49 12.37
N PHE A 27 2.42 5.85 11.57
CA PHE A 27 2.84 5.07 10.41
C PHE A 27 3.05 5.90 9.14
N LEU A 28 2.61 7.16 9.11
CA LEU A 28 2.86 8.05 7.97
C LEU A 28 4.37 8.26 7.80
N LEU A 29 4.83 8.23 6.54
CA LEU A 29 6.20 8.59 6.22
C LEU A 29 6.37 10.10 6.45
N PRO A 30 7.22 10.55 7.39
CA PRO A 30 7.43 11.98 7.61
C PRO A 30 8.15 12.62 6.43
N ASN A 31 7.61 13.74 5.95
CA ASN A 31 8.12 14.51 4.82
C ASN A 31 8.45 13.63 3.60
N PRO A 32 7.44 13.00 2.96
CA PRO A 32 7.67 12.22 1.75
C PRO A 32 8.36 13.06 0.67
N LEU A 33 9.25 12.42 -0.10
CA LEU A 33 9.87 13.07 -1.26
C LEU A 33 8.84 13.21 -2.37
N LYS A 34 8.94 14.28 -3.15
CA LYS A 34 8.09 14.55 -4.32
C LYS A 34 8.80 14.32 -5.65
N GLU A 35 10.12 14.26 -5.62
CA GLU A 35 10.96 14.11 -6.80
C GLU A 35 12.02 13.04 -6.54
N LEU A 36 12.30 12.24 -7.57
CA LEU A 36 13.43 11.32 -7.60
C LEU A 36 14.62 11.98 -8.31
N PRO A 37 15.85 11.44 -8.15
CA PRO A 37 16.99 11.86 -8.95
C PRO A 37 16.69 11.83 -10.46
N ASP A 38 17.32 12.74 -11.22
CA ASP A 38 17.11 12.93 -12.67
C ASP A 38 17.19 11.65 -13.51
N TYR A 39 17.99 10.66 -13.05
CA TYR A 39 18.07 9.35 -13.68
C TYR A 39 16.69 8.66 -13.80
N TYR A 40 15.80 8.88 -12.84
CA TYR A 40 14.44 8.32 -12.77
C TYR A 40 13.36 9.21 -13.40
N ARG A 41 13.74 10.27 -14.12
CA ARG A 41 12.81 11.18 -14.81
C ARG A 41 11.77 10.44 -15.68
N PRO A 42 12.12 9.39 -16.45
CA PRO A 42 11.12 8.65 -17.24
C PRO A 42 9.96 8.09 -16.41
N TRP A 43 10.23 7.63 -15.18
CA TRP A 43 9.17 7.15 -14.29
C TRP A 43 8.31 8.30 -13.78
N MET A 44 8.95 9.40 -13.36
CA MET A 44 8.27 10.58 -12.83
C MET A 44 7.36 11.24 -13.88
N GLU A 45 7.80 11.36 -15.13
CA GLU A 45 7.02 11.96 -16.23
C GLU A 45 5.74 11.18 -16.55
N ILE A 46 5.78 9.86 -16.45
CA ILE A 46 4.60 9.00 -16.63
C ILE A 46 3.66 9.16 -15.42
N ALA A 47 4.18 9.05 -14.20
CA ALA A 47 3.37 9.12 -12.99
C ALA A 47 2.70 10.48 -12.78
N ASN A 48 3.39 11.59 -13.09
CA ASN A 48 2.83 12.94 -13.01
C ASN A 48 1.69 13.20 -14.01
N ARG A 49 1.66 12.46 -15.13
CA ARG A 49 0.62 12.56 -16.16
C ARG A 49 -0.37 11.38 -16.12
N LEU A 50 -0.32 10.57 -15.07
CA LEU A 50 -0.99 9.28 -15.01
C LEU A 50 -2.51 9.36 -15.28
N PRO A 51 -3.29 10.28 -14.65
CA PRO A 51 -4.72 10.39 -14.94
C PRO A 51 -5.01 10.70 -16.41
N HIS A 52 -4.20 11.58 -17.02
CA HIS A 52 -4.36 11.96 -18.42
C HIS A 52 -3.98 10.81 -19.37
N LEU A 53 -2.89 10.10 -19.10
CA LEU A 53 -2.44 8.96 -19.90
C LEU A 53 -3.42 7.79 -19.84
N ILE A 54 -4.07 7.56 -18.69
CA ILE A 54 -5.13 6.55 -18.56
C ILE A 54 -6.36 6.99 -19.35
N GLY A 55 -6.86 8.21 -19.12
CA GLY A 55 -8.06 8.71 -19.79
C GLY A 55 -7.94 8.85 -21.31
N SER A 56 -6.72 8.98 -21.83
CA SER A 56 -6.43 9.01 -23.27
C SER A 56 -6.02 7.65 -23.85
N HIS A 57 -5.98 6.58 -23.03
CA HIS A 57 -5.52 5.23 -23.38
C HIS A 57 -4.07 5.17 -23.92
N GLN A 58 -3.22 6.13 -23.57
CA GLN A 58 -1.83 6.23 -24.01
C GLN A 58 -0.82 5.66 -23.01
N LEU A 59 -1.23 5.38 -21.76
CA LEU A 59 -0.32 4.92 -20.71
C LEU A 59 0.45 3.67 -21.13
N ARG A 60 -0.24 2.66 -21.68
CA ARG A 60 0.41 1.40 -22.08
C ARG A 60 1.49 1.62 -23.15
N ALA A 61 1.25 2.50 -24.12
CA ALA A 61 2.23 2.83 -25.15
C ALA A 61 3.47 3.47 -24.54
N GLN A 62 3.29 4.48 -23.67
CA GLN A 62 4.39 5.15 -22.98
C GLN A 62 5.20 4.23 -22.07
N VAL A 63 4.55 3.32 -21.35
CA VAL A 63 5.24 2.33 -20.49
C VAL A 63 6.03 1.32 -21.32
N ASN A 64 5.54 0.92 -22.49
CA ASN A 64 6.26 -0.01 -23.38
C ASN A 64 7.53 0.62 -23.99
N GLU A 65 7.54 1.95 -24.17
CA GLU A 65 8.71 2.71 -24.63
C GLU A 65 9.67 3.11 -23.49
N MET A 66 9.28 2.88 -22.24
CA MET A 66 10.04 3.27 -21.05
C MET A 66 11.37 2.50 -20.97
N PRO A 67 12.52 3.16 -20.72
CA PRO A 67 13.79 2.48 -20.57
C PRO A 67 13.82 1.63 -19.29
N LEU A 68 14.59 0.54 -19.31
CA LEU A 68 14.88 -0.23 -18.10
C LEU A 68 15.89 0.54 -17.24
N LEU A 69 15.44 1.05 -16.09
CA LEU A 69 16.28 1.78 -15.14
C LEU A 69 16.66 0.92 -13.95
N ASN A 70 17.90 1.06 -13.49
CA ASN A 70 18.44 0.30 -12.36
C ASN A 70 18.11 1.00 -11.02
N CYS A 71 17.72 0.24 -9.99
CA CYS A 71 17.35 0.78 -8.68
C CYS A 71 18.55 1.08 -7.77
N GLN A 72 19.78 0.72 -8.16
CA GLN A 72 21.01 0.95 -7.39
C GLN A 72 21.32 2.43 -7.12
N PHE A 73 20.75 3.35 -7.91
CA PHE A 73 20.93 4.79 -7.73
C PHE A 73 19.88 5.41 -6.79
N LEU A 74 18.96 4.61 -6.23
CA LEU A 74 18.04 5.07 -5.18
C LEU A 74 18.78 5.09 -3.84
N SER A 75 19.01 6.30 -3.32
CA SER A 75 19.71 6.54 -2.07
C SER A 75 18.73 6.63 -0.89
N GLY A 76 18.83 5.67 0.02
CA GLY A 76 18.11 5.68 1.29
C GLY A 76 16.61 5.37 1.18
N TYR A 77 15.97 5.35 2.36
CA TYR A 77 14.62 4.83 2.53
C TYR A 77 13.53 5.66 1.81
N ARG A 78 13.64 6.99 1.85
CA ARG A 78 12.61 7.87 1.25
C ARG A 78 12.59 7.79 -0.27
N GLU A 79 13.75 7.72 -0.92
CA GLU A 79 13.81 7.55 -2.38
C GLU A 79 13.25 6.20 -2.80
N GLN A 80 13.56 5.13 -2.07
CA GLN A 80 12.97 3.81 -2.31
C GLN A 80 11.44 3.82 -2.14
N ARG A 81 10.92 4.50 -1.11
CA ARG A 81 9.47 4.65 -0.90
C ARG A 81 8.79 5.44 -2.02
N LEU A 82 9.41 6.53 -2.49
CA LEU A 82 8.88 7.29 -3.63
C LEU A 82 8.96 6.49 -4.94
N ALA A 83 10.07 5.82 -5.22
CA ALA A 83 10.20 4.96 -6.40
C ALA A 83 9.18 3.84 -6.40
N ARG A 84 8.93 3.21 -5.25
CA ARG A 84 7.88 2.21 -5.11
C ARG A 84 6.49 2.81 -5.34
N LEU A 85 6.19 3.96 -4.77
CA LEU A 85 4.94 4.69 -5.00
C LEU A 85 4.73 4.95 -6.50
N VAL A 86 5.73 5.50 -7.19
CA VAL A 86 5.71 5.76 -8.64
C VAL A 86 5.45 4.47 -9.43
N LEU A 87 6.26 3.43 -9.20
CA LEU A 87 6.18 2.18 -9.95
C LEU A 87 4.85 1.45 -9.71
N THR A 88 4.36 1.40 -8.47
CA THR A 88 3.06 0.77 -8.16
C THR A 88 1.89 1.53 -8.79
N PHE A 89 1.94 2.87 -8.84
CA PHE A 89 0.92 3.66 -9.52
C PHE A 89 0.93 3.43 -11.03
N ILE A 90 2.11 3.41 -11.66
CA ILE A 90 2.24 3.07 -13.09
C ILE A 90 1.72 1.65 -13.35
N THR A 91 2.07 0.68 -12.49
CA THR A 91 1.60 -0.71 -12.59
C THR A 91 0.08 -0.81 -12.53
N MET A 92 -0.56 -0.19 -11.53
CA MET A 92 -2.02 -0.25 -11.41
C MET A 92 -2.70 0.47 -12.57
N GLY A 93 -2.18 1.61 -13.01
CA GLY A 93 -2.67 2.28 -14.21
C GLY A 93 -2.54 1.42 -15.47
N TYR A 94 -1.40 0.73 -15.63
CA TYR A 94 -1.11 -0.10 -16.80
C TYR A 94 -2.05 -1.31 -16.88
N VAL A 95 -2.23 -2.00 -15.76
CA VAL A 95 -3.11 -3.18 -15.65
C VAL A 95 -4.55 -2.76 -15.93
N TRP A 96 -5.04 -1.74 -15.22
CA TRP A 96 -6.46 -1.40 -15.17
C TRP A 96 -6.90 -0.29 -16.10
N GLN A 97 -6.05 0.15 -17.05
CA GLN A 97 -6.33 1.27 -17.96
C GLN A 97 -7.72 1.17 -18.62
N ASP A 98 -8.13 -0.02 -19.05
CA ASP A 98 -9.38 -0.26 -19.77
C ASP A 98 -10.49 -0.84 -18.86
N GLY A 99 -10.36 -0.66 -17.54
CA GLY A 99 -11.32 -1.11 -16.54
C GLY A 99 -11.20 -2.59 -16.14
N GLU A 100 -12.17 -3.06 -15.34
CA GLU A 100 -12.14 -4.41 -14.75
C GLU A 100 -12.33 -5.54 -15.78
N ALA A 101 -12.91 -5.25 -16.95
CA ALA A 101 -13.24 -6.24 -17.95
C ALA A 101 -12.03 -6.67 -18.81
N GLN A 102 -11.01 -5.81 -18.93
CA GLN A 102 -9.85 -6.05 -19.79
C GLN A 102 -8.52 -5.70 -19.10
N PRO A 103 -8.23 -6.33 -17.93
CA PRO A 103 -6.96 -6.10 -17.26
C PRO A 103 -5.79 -6.66 -18.07
N LYS A 104 -4.67 -5.94 -18.06
CA LYS A 104 -3.44 -6.44 -18.69
C LYS A 104 -2.74 -7.42 -17.76
N GLU A 105 -2.59 -8.66 -18.22
CA GLU A 105 -2.06 -9.74 -17.37
C GLU A 105 -0.52 -9.80 -17.27
N VAL A 106 0.16 -9.14 -18.21
CA VAL A 106 1.62 -9.19 -18.32
C VAL A 106 2.18 -7.78 -18.30
N LEU A 107 3.03 -7.52 -17.31
CA LEU A 107 3.76 -6.26 -17.21
C LEU A 107 5.03 -6.29 -18.08
N PRO A 108 5.37 -5.18 -18.76
CA PRO A 108 6.64 -5.03 -19.46
C PRO A 108 7.81 -5.19 -18.50
N ARG A 109 8.90 -5.78 -19.00
CA ARG A 109 10.14 -5.99 -18.24
C ARG A 109 10.69 -4.70 -17.62
N THR A 110 10.55 -3.59 -18.33
CA THR A 110 11.00 -2.25 -17.94
C THR A 110 10.27 -1.71 -16.70
N LEU A 111 9.07 -2.21 -16.40
CA LEU A 111 8.29 -1.87 -15.21
C LEU A 111 8.36 -2.96 -14.13
N ALA A 112 8.27 -4.23 -14.55
CA ALA A 112 8.20 -5.37 -13.63
C ALA A 112 9.49 -5.54 -12.81
N LEU A 113 10.66 -5.50 -13.45
CA LEU A 113 11.94 -5.75 -12.77
C LEU A 113 12.25 -4.67 -11.71
N PRO A 114 12.18 -3.36 -12.02
CA PRO A 114 12.45 -2.34 -11.00
C PRO A 114 11.45 -2.39 -9.85
N LEU A 115 10.17 -2.67 -10.13
CA LEU A 115 9.17 -2.80 -9.08
C LEU A 115 9.54 -3.95 -8.14
N VAL A 116 9.87 -5.13 -8.65
CA VAL A 116 10.27 -6.28 -7.81
C VAL A 116 11.53 -5.96 -7.00
N GLU A 117 12.52 -5.31 -7.61
CA GLU A 117 13.76 -4.94 -6.94
C GLU A 117 13.53 -3.98 -5.77
N VAL A 118 12.84 -2.86 -5.99
CA VAL A 118 12.52 -1.88 -4.93
C VAL A 118 11.63 -2.51 -3.86
N SER A 119 10.68 -3.36 -4.26
CA SER A 119 9.80 -4.09 -3.35
C SER A 119 10.59 -5.01 -2.41
N ARG A 120 11.53 -5.77 -2.97
CA ARG A 120 12.43 -6.65 -2.22
C ARG A 120 13.30 -5.85 -1.24
N ASN A 121 13.86 -4.72 -1.66
CA ASN A 121 14.69 -3.86 -0.81
C ASN A 121 13.91 -3.31 0.39
N LEU A 122 12.61 -3.07 0.23
CA LEU A 122 11.72 -2.58 1.28
C LEU A 122 11.03 -3.71 2.08
N GLY A 123 11.21 -4.98 1.70
CA GLY A 123 10.53 -6.12 2.32
C GLY A 123 9.01 -6.15 2.08
N LEU A 124 8.55 -5.58 0.95
CA LEU A 124 7.14 -5.47 0.58
C LEU A 124 6.84 -6.33 -0.67
N PRO A 125 5.61 -6.83 -0.84
CA PRO A 125 5.20 -7.46 -2.10
C PRO A 125 5.12 -6.44 -3.25
N PRO A 126 5.38 -6.82 -4.51
CA PRO A 126 5.33 -5.91 -5.67
C PRO A 126 3.90 -5.62 -6.13
N ILE A 127 3.09 -5.05 -5.24
CA ILE A 127 1.71 -4.64 -5.50
C ILE A 127 1.45 -3.31 -4.78
N LEU A 128 0.52 -2.50 -5.26
CA LEU A 128 0.10 -1.29 -4.55
C LEU A 128 -0.44 -1.66 -3.16
N LEU A 129 0.11 -1.02 -2.13
CA LEU A 129 -0.32 -1.19 -0.74
C LEU A 129 -0.78 0.13 -0.14
N HIS A 130 -1.44 0.07 1.01
CA HIS A 130 -1.72 1.23 1.86
C HIS A 130 -0.48 2.09 2.15
N SER A 131 0.66 1.43 2.36
CA SER A 131 1.94 2.11 2.60
C SER A 131 2.34 3.00 1.45
N ASP A 132 1.95 2.64 0.23
CA ASP A 132 2.25 3.40 -0.97
C ASP A 132 1.13 4.44 -1.17
N LEU A 133 -0.12 3.98 -1.33
CA LEU A 133 -1.30 4.79 -1.63
C LEU A 133 -1.58 5.93 -0.65
N VAL A 134 -1.31 5.72 0.64
CA VAL A 134 -1.65 6.66 1.72
C VAL A 134 -0.40 7.10 2.46
N LEU A 135 0.33 6.16 3.07
CA LEU A 135 1.36 6.52 4.06
C LEU A 135 2.53 7.32 3.47
N ALA A 136 2.83 7.15 2.18
CA ALA A 136 3.87 7.88 1.46
C ALA A 136 3.35 8.88 0.42
N ASN A 137 2.04 8.89 0.12
CA ASN A 137 1.48 9.68 -0.97
C ASN A 137 0.81 10.96 -0.47
N TRP A 138 1.58 11.80 0.22
CA TRP A 138 1.09 13.10 0.68
C TRP A 138 2.22 14.11 0.79
N ALA A 139 1.89 15.37 0.61
CA ALA A 139 2.80 16.49 0.79
C ALA A 139 2.06 17.70 1.38
N THR A 140 2.78 18.50 2.16
CA THR A 140 2.26 19.79 2.64
C THR A 140 2.47 20.88 1.60
N ARG A 141 1.46 21.73 1.43
CA ARG A 141 1.57 22.97 0.63
C ARG A 141 2.40 24.01 1.38
N ASN A 142 2.11 24.18 2.66
CA ASN A 142 2.87 25.05 3.57
C ASN A 142 3.32 24.25 4.81
N PRO A 143 4.63 23.98 4.95
CA PRO A 143 5.16 23.23 6.10
C PRO A 143 4.91 23.88 7.47
N GLY A 144 4.68 25.20 7.52
CA GLY A 144 4.40 25.92 8.76
C GLY A 144 2.93 25.89 9.21
N ARG A 145 2.05 25.24 8.44
CA ARG A 145 0.62 25.13 8.74
C ARG A 145 0.25 23.71 9.23
N PRO A 146 -0.84 23.57 10.00
CA PRO A 146 -1.32 22.27 10.45
C PRO A 146 -1.57 21.28 9.29
N LEU A 147 -1.58 19.99 9.61
CA LEU A 147 -2.01 18.93 8.70
C LEU A 147 -3.53 18.95 8.63
N GLU A 148 -4.05 19.62 7.62
CA GLU A 148 -5.47 19.69 7.28
C GLU A 148 -5.64 19.48 5.77
N ILE A 149 -6.77 18.96 5.32
CA ILE A 149 -7.02 18.61 3.90
C ILE A 149 -6.69 19.77 2.93
N ARG A 150 -6.94 21.02 3.35
CA ARG A 150 -6.69 22.22 2.53
C ARG A 150 -5.19 22.54 2.36
N ASN A 151 -4.36 22.06 3.28
CA ASN A 151 -2.90 22.25 3.29
C ASN A 151 -2.14 21.01 2.80
N LEU A 152 -2.85 19.96 2.38
CA LEU A 152 -2.27 18.72 1.92
C LEU A 152 -2.59 18.48 0.44
N ASP A 153 -1.72 17.79 -0.28
CA ASP A 153 -2.01 17.20 -1.59
C ASP A 153 -1.38 15.81 -1.69
N PRO A 154 -2.03 14.87 -2.40
CA PRO A 154 -1.38 13.65 -2.85
C PRO A 154 -0.25 13.97 -3.84
N ILE A 155 0.77 13.11 -3.87
CA ILE A 155 1.88 13.24 -4.81
C ILE A 155 1.45 12.71 -6.19
N PHE A 156 0.76 11.57 -6.21
CA PHE A 156 0.18 10.99 -7.43
C PHE A 156 -1.28 10.63 -7.24
N LEU A 157 -1.99 10.63 -8.37
CA LEU A 157 -3.42 10.33 -8.47
C LEU A 157 -3.69 9.38 -9.63
N PHE A 158 -4.69 8.53 -9.47
CA PHE A 158 -5.41 7.87 -10.55
C PHE A 158 -6.57 8.76 -11.04
N PRO A 159 -7.30 8.35 -12.09
CA PRO A 159 -8.63 8.89 -12.36
C PRO A 159 -9.53 8.81 -11.12
N GLY A 160 -10.40 9.81 -10.96
CA GLY A 160 -11.27 9.97 -9.78
C GLY A 160 -11.28 11.39 -9.20
N GLY A 161 -10.42 12.29 -9.70
CA GLY A 161 -10.46 13.72 -9.41
C GLY A 161 -10.43 14.05 -7.91
N GLU A 162 -11.27 15.01 -7.50
CA GLU A 162 -11.35 15.44 -6.11
C GLU A 162 -11.80 14.33 -5.16
N SER A 163 -12.59 13.35 -5.62
CA SER A 163 -12.99 12.21 -4.78
C SER A 163 -11.81 11.33 -4.41
N LEU A 164 -10.88 11.06 -5.33
CA LEU A 164 -9.66 10.30 -5.01
C LEU A 164 -8.73 11.12 -4.11
N ARG A 165 -8.60 12.42 -4.39
CA ARG A 165 -7.84 13.34 -3.54
C ARG A 165 -8.39 13.33 -2.11
N GLY A 166 -9.71 13.43 -1.97
CA GLY A 166 -10.43 13.31 -0.72
C GLY A 166 -10.16 12.01 0.01
N PHE A 167 -10.33 10.87 -0.68
CA PHE A 167 -10.11 9.54 -0.12
C PHE A 167 -8.70 9.38 0.47
N ILE A 168 -7.67 9.73 -0.28
CA ILE A 168 -6.28 9.62 0.17
C ILE A 168 -6.05 10.55 1.38
N LEU A 169 -6.42 11.82 1.28
CA LEU A 169 -6.12 12.81 2.32
C LEU A 169 -6.91 12.62 3.61
N VAL A 170 -8.19 12.24 3.53
CA VAL A 170 -8.98 11.86 4.71
C VAL A 170 -8.32 10.67 5.41
N THR A 171 -7.87 9.68 4.65
CA THR A 171 -7.18 8.51 5.22
C THR A 171 -5.84 8.89 5.86
N VAL A 172 -5.08 9.83 5.28
CA VAL A 172 -3.88 10.42 5.92
C VAL A 172 -4.24 11.09 7.25
N LEU A 173 -5.34 11.85 7.31
CA LEU A 173 -5.78 12.48 8.57
C LEU A 173 -6.21 11.46 9.62
N VAL A 174 -6.85 10.36 9.21
CA VAL A 174 -7.20 9.25 10.09
C VAL A 174 -5.94 8.61 10.70
N GLU A 175 -4.93 8.32 9.88
CA GLU A 175 -3.63 7.80 10.35
C GLU A 175 -2.95 8.78 11.32
N LYS A 176 -3.01 10.08 11.02
CA LYS A 176 -2.47 11.12 11.89
C LYS A 176 -3.23 11.22 13.23
N ALA A 177 -4.56 11.08 13.21
CA ALA A 177 -5.39 11.08 14.42
C ALA A 177 -5.18 9.84 15.31
N ALA A 178 -4.65 8.75 14.74
CA ALA A 178 -4.33 7.53 15.48
C ALA A 178 -3.04 7.63 16.32
N VAL A 179 -2.17 8.62 16.07
CA VAL A 179 -0.87 8.74 16.74
C VAL A 179 -0.97 8.73 18.28
N PRO A 180 -1.85 9.52 18.93
CA PRO A 180 -1.99 9.46 20.39
C PRO A 180 -2.43 8.09 20.89
N GLY A 181 -3.29 7.39 20.14
CA GLY A 181 -3.75 6.03 20.44
C GLY A 181 -2.62 5.01 20.33
N ILE A 182 -1.79 5.10 19.29
CA ILE A 182 -0.61 4.24 19.12
C ILE A 182 0.37 4.41 20.29
N LYS A 183 0.63 5.65 20.70
CA LYS A 183 1.45 5.95 21.90
C LYS A 183 0.82 5.38 23.17
N ALA A 184 -0.49 5.50 23.30
CA ALA A 184 -1.23 4.94 24.42
C ALA A 184 -1.17 3.41 24.45
N LEU A 185 -1.20 2.72 23.30
CA LEU A 185 -1.02 1.27 23.23
C LEU A 185 0.36 0.83 23.74
N VAL A 186 1.42 1.54 23.37
CA VAL A 186 2.76 1.28 23.90
C VAL A 186 2.83 1.53 25.40
N GLN A 187 2.23 2.62 25.88
CA GLN A 187 2.14 2.91 27.32
C GLN A 187 1.39 1.81 28.06
N ALA A 188 0.25 1.35 27.54
CA ALA A 188 -0.54 0.28 28.14
C ALA A 188 0.25 -1.04 28.18
N ALA A 189 0.91 -1.41 27.07
CA ALA A 189 1.72 -2.62 27.01
C ALA A 189 2.86 -2.58 28.04
N ASN A 190 3.56 -1.44 28.15
CA ASN A 190 4.60 -1.25 29.16
C ASN A 190 4.05 -1.28 30.60
N ALA A 191 2.85 -0.73 30.84
CA ALA A 191 2.21 -0.74 32.16
C ALA A 191 1.70 -2.15 32.58
N VAL A 192 1.50 -3.05 31.62
CA VAL A 192 1.22 -4.47 31.88
C VAL A 192 2.52 -5.24 32.16
N LEU A 193 3.58 -4.96 31.39
CA LEU A 193 4.91 -5.58 31.58
C LEU A 193 5.53 -5.19 32.93
N LEU A 194 5.43 -3.91 33.29
CA LEU A 194 5.79 -3.37 34.59
C LEU A 194 4.51 -2.87 35.27
N PRO A 195 3.87 -3.69 36.13
CA PRO A 195 2.54 -3.44 36.65
C PRO A 195 2.37 -2.04 37.24
N SER A 196 1.60 -1.19 36.55
CA SER A 196 1.23 0.15 36.98
C SER A 196 -0.24 0.42 36.63
N PRO A 197 -1.17 0.17 37.56
CA PRO A 197 -2.60 0.34 37.31
C PRO A 197 -2.98 1.75 36.86
N ASP A 198 -2.38 2.78 37.45
CA ASP A 198 -2.62 4.18 37.10
C ASP A 198 -2.15 4.49 35.66
N SER A 199 -0.97 4.01 35.29
CA SER A 199 -0.44 4.19 33.93
C SER A 199 -1.29 3.47 32.89
N LEU A 200 -1.79 2.26 33.23
CA LEU A 200 -2.70 1.51 32.38
C LEU A 200 -4.04 2.23 32.20
N LEU A 201 -4.64 2.73 33.29
CA LEU A 201 -5.89 3.49 33.24
C LEU A 201 -5.75 4.74 32.38
N GLN A 202 -4.68 5.52 32.56
CA GLN A 202 -4.40 6.70 31.74
C GLN A 202 -4.23 6.34 30.26
N ALA A 203 -3.52 5.25 29.95
CA ALA A 203 -3.34 4.78 28.60
C ALA A 203 -4.69 4.39 27.94
N LEU A 204 -5.54 3.65 28.65
CA LEU A 204 -6.87 3.27 28.14
C LEU A 204 -7.78 4.49 27.92
N GLN A 205 -7.73 5.49 28.81
CA GLN A 205 -8.47 6.74 28.65
C GLN A 205 -8.01 7.52 27.41
N ARG A 206 -6.68 7.59 27.16
CA ARG A 206 -6.11 8.22 25.95
C ARG A 206 -6.48 7.46 24.69
N LEU A 207 -6.45 6.13 24.73
CA LEU A 207 -6.85 5.28 23.60
C LEU A 207 -8.31 5.52 23.23
N ARG A 208 -9.22 5.61 24.22
CA ARG A 208 -10.63 5.95 23.98
C ARG A 208 -10.79 7.29 23.26
N ILE A 209 -10.08 8.33 23.69
CA ILE A 209 -10.14 9.66 23.06
C ILE A 209 -9.61 9.58 21.62
N SER A 210 -8.49 8.88 21.40
CA SER A 210 -7.93 8.71 20.05
C SER A 210 -8.87 7.96 19.11
N ILE A 211 -9.61 6.96 19.59
CA ILE A 211 -10.65 6.29 18.78
C ILE A 211 -11.76 7.28 18.37
N GLN A 212 -12.19 8.17 19.27
CA GLN A 212 -13.17 9.21 18.93
C GLN A 212 -12.62 10.19 17.88
N ASP A 213 -11.34 10.55 17.97
CA ASP A 213 -10.70 11.44 17.01
C ASP A 213 -10.51 10.77 15.63
N ILE A 214 -10.14 9.49 15.60
CA ILE A 214 -10.11 8.65 14.38
C ILE A 214 -11.49 8.63 13.73
N THR A 215 -12.55 8.34 14.50
CA THR A 215 -13.92 8.29 13.97
C THR A 215 -14.37 9.65 13.43
N ARG A 216 -13.99 10.76 14.08
CA ARG A 216 -14.29 12.10 13.59
C ARG A 216 -13.56 12.41 12.28
N ALA A 217 -12.28 12.04 12.18
CA ALA A 217 -11.50 12.21 10.95
C ALA A 217 -12.08 11.36 9.80
N LEU A 218 -12.43 10.10 10.07
CA LEU A 218 -13.08 9.22 9.10
C LEU A 218 -14.44 9.78 8.65
N GLY A 219 -15.15 10.46 9.56
CA GLY A 219 -16.38 11.21 9.31
C GLY A 219 -16.31 12.14 8.09
N GLN A 220 -15.13 12.72 7.83
CA GLN A 220 -14.90 13.65 6.72
C GLN A 220 -14.96 12.96 5.36
N MET A 221 -14.91 11.63 5.29
CA MET A 221 -14.99 10.90 4.01
C MET A 221 -16.25 11.27 3.22
N HIS A 222 -17.37 11.54 3.92
CA HIS A 222 -18.63 11.96 3.29
C HIS A 222 -18.56 13.33 2.60
N ASP A 223 -17.72 14.24 3.10
CA ASP A 223 -17.63 15.60 2.57
C ASP A 223 -16.75 15.65 1.31
N TYR A 224 -15.84 14.69 1.16
CA TYR A 224 -14.78 14.73 0.15
C TYR A 224 -14.80 13.58 -0.86
N VAL A 225 -15.60 12.52 -0.64
CA VAL A 225 -15.63 11.36 -1.53
C VAL A 225 -17.04 11.12 -2.05
N ASP A 226 -17.22 11.35 -3.34
CA ASP A 226 -18.40 10.92 -4.07
C ASP A 226 -18.42 9.38 -4.18
N PRO A 227 -19.46 8.71 -3.67
CA PRO A 227 -19.53 7.24 -3.67
C PRO A 227 -19.64 6.64 -5.07
N ASP A 228 -20.35 7.29 -5.99
CA ASP A 228 -20.50 6.80 -7.37
C ASP A 228 -19.15 6.83 -8.08
N ILE A 229 -18.40 7.91 -7.92
CA ILE A 229 -17.03 8.02 -8.44
C ILE A 229 -16.12 6.97 -7.77
N PHE A 230 -16.29 6.73 -6.47
CA PHE A 230 -15.50 5.71 -5.78
C PHE A 230 -15.70 4.31 -6.36
N TYR A 231 -16.95 3.87 -6.51
CA TYR A 231 -17.25 2.52 -6.97
C TYR A 231 -17.03 2.31 -8.47
N SER A 232 -17.30 3.33 -9.29
CA SER A 232 -17.21 3.23 -10.75
C SER A 232 -15.82 3.53 -11.32
N VAL A 233 -15.00 4.34 -10.63
CA VAL A 233 -13.68 4.76 -11.14
C VAL A 233 -12.56 4.32 -10.21
N ILE A 234 -12.59 4.77 -8.94
CA ILE A 234 -11.44 4.66 -8.04
C ILE A 234 -11.14 3.20 -7.66
N ARG A 235 -12.19 2.46 -7.27
CA ARG A 235 -12.10 1.06 -6.78
C ARG A 235 -11.36 0.16 -7.76
N ILE A 236 -11.51 0.41 -9.06
CA ILE A 236 -10.87 -0.36 -10.13
C ILE A 236 -9.34 -0.40 -9.94
N PHE A 237 -8.72 0.74 -9.61
CA PHE A 237 -7.27 0.84 -9.44
C PHE A 237 -6.76 0.26 -8.11
N PHE A 238 -7.67 0.00 -7.16
CA PHE A 238 -7.35 -0.65 -5.89
C PHE A 238 -7.56 -2.16 -5.95
N SER A 239 -8.16 -2.66 -7.02
CA SER A 239 -8.31 -4.09 -7.26
C SER A 239 -6.93 -4.75 -7.35
N GLY A 240 -6.77 -5.84 -6.59
CA GLY A 240 -5.55 -6.64 -6.60
C GLY A 240 -5.35 -7.23 -7.99
N MET A 241 -4.10 -7.48 -8.37
CA MET A 241 -3.83 -8.16 -9.63
C MET A 241 -4.38 -9.58 -9.52
N PHE A 242 -5.49 -9.82 -10.21
CA PHE A 242 -6.26 -11.07 -10.36
C PHE A 242 -7.25 -11.42 -9.23
N LYS A 243 -8.53 -11.46 -9.62
CA LYS A 243 -9.52 -12.40 -9.09
C LYS A 243 -9.41 -13.67 -9.95
N GLN A 244 -8.81 -14.74 -9.43
CA GLN A 244 -9.19 -16.06 -9.94
C GLN A 244 -10.56 -16.35 -9.35
N LYS A 245 -11.58 -16.43 -10.22
CA LYS A 245 -12.79 -17.17 -9.89
C LYS A 245 -12.34 -18.62 -9.75
N CYS A 246 -12.08 -19.07 -8.54
CA CYS A 246 -11.94 -20.50 -8.26
C CYS A 246 -13.34 -21.12 -8.38
N GLU A 247 -13.80 -21.28 -9.61
CA GLU A 247 -14.91 -22.15 -9.95
C GLU A 247 -14.27 -23.41 -10.55
N GLY A 248 -14.16 -24.46 -9.73
CA GLY A 248 -13.71 -25.79 -10.13
C GLY A 248 -12.23 -26.08 -9.84
N ARG A 249 -11.92 -26.47 -8.59
CA ARG A 249 -10.85 -27.41 -8.22
C ARG A 249 -10.97 -27.77 -6.74
N GLU A 250 -12.09 -28.40 -6.41
CA GLU A 250 -12.03 -29.54 -5.48
C GLU A 250 -11.71 -30.75 -6.37
N GLU A 251 -10.84 -31.65 -5.89
CA GLU A 251 -10.26 -32.80 -6.61
C GLU A 251 -9.03 -32.46 -7.45
N ASP A 252 -7.88 -32.41 -6.78
CA ASP A 252 -6.65 -33.14 -7.17
C ASP A 252 -5.52 -32.78 -6.19
N GLU A 253 -5.67 -33.21 -4.93
CA GLU A 253 -4.61 -33.13 -3.91
C GLU A 253 -4.06 -34.52 -3.55
N GLU A 254 -4.12 -35.47 -4.48
CA GLU A 254 -3.61 -36.83 -4.27
C GLU A 254 -2.80 -37.34 -5.47
N GLN A 255 -1.78 -36.58 -5.91
CA GLN A 255 -0.70 -37.09 -6.77
C GLN A 255 0.44 -36.08 -6.96
N ALA A 256 1.12 -35.71 -5.87
CA ALA A 256 2.41 -35.01 -5.96
C ALA A 256 3.40 -35.50 -4.90
N THR A 257 3.63 -36.81 -4.87
CA THR A 257 4.82 -37.38 -4.21
C THR A 257 5.60 -38.21 -5.21
N GLN A 258 6.31 -37.56 -6.13
CA GLN A 258 7.40 -38.18 -6.89
C GLN A 258 8.37 -37.09 -7.34
N VAL A 259 9.50 -37.03 -6.63
CA VAL A 259 10.67 -36.21 -6.96
C VAL A 259 11.37 -36.86 -8.17
N PRO A 260 11.59 -36.17 -9.30
CA PRO A 260 12.53 -36.66 -10.30
C PRO A 260 13.96 -36.26 -9.92
N ALA A 261 14.87 -37.20 -10.17
CA ALA A 261 16.29 -37.13 -9.86
C ALA A 261 17.04 -36.01 -10.61
N ARG A 262 18.16 -35.57 -10.00
CA ARG A 262 19.14 -34.61 -10.54
C ARG A 262 19.57 -34.97 -11.97
N PRO A 263 19.73 -34.00 -12.89
CA PRO A 263 20.44 -34.25 -14.13
C PRO A 263 21.96 -34.12 -13.92
N GLU A 264 22.68 -35.00 -14.62
CA GLU A 264 24.12 -35.11 -14.69
C GLU A 264 24.77 -33.88 -15.34
N ARG A 265 26.01 -33.58 -14.92
CA ARG A 265 26.85 -32.53 -15.51
C ARG A 265 27.24 -32.93 -16.93
N ASN A 266 26.92 -32.08 -17.90
CA ASN A 266 27.65 -32.02 -19.17
C ASN A 266 28.33 -30.67 -19.34
N ASN A 267 29.65 -30.74 -19.56
CA ASN A 267 30.52 -29.63 -19.88
C ASN A 267 30.21 -29.09 -21.29
N HIS A 268 29.70 -27.88 -21.40
CA HIS A 268 30.02 -26.98 -22.52
C HIS A 268 30.08 -25.53 -22.03
N HIS A 269 31.25 -24.91 -22.21
CA HIS A 269 31.47 -23.48 -22.02
C HIS A 269 30.65 -22.70 -23.05
N ASN A 270 29.56 -22.08 -22.59
CA ASN A 270 29.01 -20.85 -23.15
C ASN A 270 28.41 -20.11 -21.97
N ASP A 271 28.96 -18.95 -21.63
CA ASP A 271 28.53 -18.11 -20.51
C ASP A 271 27.13 -17.53 -20.79
N PRO A 272 26.06 -18.00 -20.12
CA PRO A 272 24.72 -17.45 -20.22
C PRO A 272 24.46 -16.55 -19.00
N GLY A 273 25.44 -15.72 -18.60
CA GLY A 273 25.51 -15.17 -17.25
C GLY A 273 24.56 -14.02 -16.90
N VAL A 274 23.97 -13.34 -17.88
CA VAL A 274 23.16 -12.12 -17.60
C VAL A 274 21.76 -12.21 -18.21
N GLY A 275 21.63 -12.62 -19.48
CA GLY A 275 20.32 -12.75 -20.14
C GLY A 275 19.41 -13.78 -19.47
N ALA A 276 19.93 -14.98 -19.19
CA ALA A 276 19.16 -16.06 -18.57
C ALA A 276 18.77 -15.74 -17.11
N VAL A 277 19.65 -15.08 -16.36
CA VAL A 277 19.36 -14.61 -14.99
C VAL A 277 18.25 -13.55 -15.00
N LEU A 278 18.28 -12.64 -15.97
CA LEU A 278 17.27 -11.60 -16.11
C LEU A 278 15.92 -12.15 -16.61
N GLU A 279 15.93 -13.20 -17.44
CA GLU A 279 14.71 -13.91 -17.84
C GLU A 279 14.12 -14.73 -16.69
N GLU A 280 14.95 -15.40 -15.89
CA GLU A 280 14.48 -16.13 -14.71
C GLU A 280 13.92 -15.16 -13.66
N GLU A 281 14.58 -14.04 -13.39
CA GLU A 281 14.08 -13.01 -12.48
C GLU A 281 12.80 -12.34 -13.03
N LEU A 282 12.67 -12.16 -14.34
CA LEU A 282 11.43 -11.68 -14.96
C LEU A 282 10.31 -12.72 -14.82
N HIS A 283 10.62 -13.99 -15.05
CA HIS A 283 9.65 -15.07 -14.91
C HIS A 283 9.19 -15.19 -13.45
N ARG A 284 10.11 -15.12 -12.49
CA ARG A 284 9.80 -15.07 -11.05
C ARG A 284 9.02 -13.82 -10.66
N ALA A 285 9.36 -12.66 -11.23
CA ALA A 285 8.58 -11.43 -11.04
C ALA A 285 7.15 -11.63 -11.53
N GLN A 286 6.96 -12.11 -12.76
CA GLN A 286 5.66 -12.43 -13.33
C GLN A 286 4.89 -13.48 -12.51
N GLN A 287 5.57 -14.50 -12.01
CA GLN A 287 4.98 -15.47 -11.09
C GLN A 287 4.61 -14.84 -9.76
N CYS A 288 5.39 -13.90 -9.22
CA CYS A 288 5.03 -13.13 -8.03
C CYS A 288 3.75 -12.33 -8.29
N PHE A 289 3.63 -11.67 -9.44
CA PHE A 289 2.41 -10.98 -9.84
C PHE A 289 1.20 -11.93 -9.99
N ARG A 290 1.40 -13.15 -10.51
CA ARG A 290 0.34 -14.17 -10.69
C ARG A 290 -0.02 -14.95 -9.41
N GLY A 291 0.94 -15.10 -8.50
CA GLY A 291 0.87 -15.95 -7.31
C GLY A 291 0.67 -15.18 -6.01
N VAL A 292 0.49 -13.85 -6.06
CA VAL A 292 0.00 -13.07 -4.92
C VAL A 292 -1.47 -13.45 -4.68
N ASN A 293 -1.66 -14.60 -4.04
CA ASN A 293 -2.88 -14.93 -3.35
C ASN A 293 -2.95 -13.95 -2.16
N VAL A 294 -4.02 -13.16 -2.09
CA VAL A 294 -4.25 -12.10 -1.09
C VAL A 294 -4.45 -12.76 0.28
N GLY A 295 -3.39 -13.34 0.86
CA GLY A 295 -3.40 -13.94 2.19
C GLY A 295 -3.59 -12.87 3.29
N ARG A 296 -3.95 -13.31 4.50
CA ARG A 296 -4.40 -12.53 5.68
C ARG A 296 -3.75 -11.15 5.99
N ARG A 297 -2.61 -10.77 5.41
CA ARG A 297 -1.99 -9.44 5.59
C ARG A 297 -2.49 -8.37 4.60
N SER A 298 -2.80 -8.73 3.36
CA SER A 298 -3.51 -7.83 2.42
C SER A 298 -5.01 -7.74 2.74
N SER A 299 -5.53 -8.68 3.52
CA SER A 299 -6.89 -8.64 4.09
C SER A 299 -7.15 -7.41 4.97
N GLN A 300 -6.15 -6.80 5.63
CA GLN A 300 -6.42 -5.63 6.48
C GLN A 300 -6.68 -4.35 5.67
N PHE A 301 -5.98 -4.16 4.55
CA PHE A 301 -6.23 -3.03 3.63
C PHE A 301 -7.54 -3.23 2.87
N TRP A 302 -7.82 -4.45 2.41
CA TRP A 302 -9.11 -4.80 1.81
C TRP A 302 -10.26 -4.65 2.81
N MET A 303 -10.09 -5.12 4.05
CA MET A 303 -11.05 -4.92 5.13
C MET A 303 -11.22 -3.42 5.44
N TRP A 304 -10.16 -2.60 5.36
CA TRP A 304 -10.28 -1.14 5.50
C TRP A 304 -11.04 -0.50 4.32
N ILE A 305 -10.77 -0.89 3.08
CA ILE A 305 -11.51 -0.42 1.90
C ILE A 305 -12.97 -0.90 1.95
N GLU A 306 -13.22 -2.12 2.38
CA GLU A 306 -14.56 -2.68 2.52
C GLU A 306 -15.31 -2.05 3.70
N VAL A 307 -14.64 -1.79 4.83
CA VAL A 307 -15.23 -1.07 5.96
C VAL A 307 -15.52 0.37 5.58
N ILE A 308 -14.60 1.08 4.92
CA ILE A 308 -14.84 2.43 4.42
C ILE A 308 -15.94 2.43 3.36
N GLY A 309 -15.88 1.52 2.39
CA GLY A 309 -16.88 1.40 1.33
C GLY A 309 -18.26 1.04 1.87
N SER A 310 -18.35 0.06 2.76
CA SER A 310 -19.60 -0.32 3.43
C SER A 310 -20.14 0.81 4.32
N TRP A 311 -19.27 1.55 5.00
CA TRP A 311 -19.65 2.72 5.79
C TRP A 311 -20.13 3.90 4.92
N ILE A 312 -19.50 4.11 3.76
CA ILE A 312 -19.94 5.05 2.73
C ILE A 312 -21.33 4.64 2.19
N ALA A 313 -21.51 3.37 1.82
CA ALA A 313 -22.74 2.85 1.22
C ALA A 313 -23.92 2.81 2.21
N HIS A 314 -23.71 2.29 3.43
CA HIS A 314 -24.76 2.17 4.44
C HIS A 314 -25.35 3.53 4.84
N ARG A 315 -24.52 4.59 4.82
CA ARG A 315 -24.97 5.93 5.19
C ARG A 315 -25.53 6.74 4.01
N MET A 316 -25.25 6.34 2.77
CA MET A 316 -26.01 6.80 1.61
C MET A 316 -27.46 6.33 1.68
N GLU A 317 -27.70 5.07 2.06
CA GLU A 317 -29.06 4.56 2.30
C GLU A 317 -29.77 5.37 3.40
N GLU A 318 -29.07 5.69 4.51
CA GLU A 318 -29.64 6.55 5.55
C GLU A 318 -29.95 7.98 5.07
N ASN A 319 -29.11 8.57 4.23
CA ASN A 319 -29.30 9.91 3.69
C ASN A 319 -30.37 9.96 2.58
N GLU A 320 -30.46 8.96 1.71
CA GLU A 320 -31.55 8.80 0.75
C GLU A 320 -32.89 8.59 1.46
N VAL A 321 -32.93 7.78 2.52
CA VAL A 321 -34.13 7.60 3.36
C VAL A 321 -34.51 8.91 4.06
N ARG A 322 -33.54 9.73 4.47
CA ARG A 322 -33.79 11.08 5.03
C ARG A 322 -34.29 12.08 4.00
N GLN A 323 -33.81 12.02 2.75
CA GLN A 323 -34.22 12.94 1.69
C GLN A 323 -35.54 12.55 1.02
N ARG A 324 -35.90 11.26 1.03
CA ARG A 324 -37.18 10.76 0.52
C ARG A 324 -38.35 10.94 1.48
N GLY A 325 -38.10 11.47 2.68
CA GLY A 325 -39.12 12.07 3.55
C GLY A 325 -40.31 11.18 3.92
N LEU A 326 -40.31 10.77 5.19
CA LEU A 326 -41.43 11.23 6.01
C LEU A 326 -41.31 12.74 6.20
#